data_AF-A0AA86ERK5-F1
#
_entry.id   AF-A0AA86ERK5-F1
#
_cell.length_a   1.000
_cell.length_b   1.000
_cell.length_c   1.000
_cell.angle_alpha   90.00
_cell.angle_beta   90.00
_cell.angle_gamma   90.00
#
_symmetry.space_group_name_H-M   'P 1'
#
loop_
_entity.id
_entity.type
_entity.pdbx_description
1 polymer ?
#
loop_
_entity_poly.entity_id
_entity_poly.type
_entity_poly.pdbx_seq_one_letter_code
_entity_poly.pdbx_strand_id
1 'polypeptide(L)'
;MNLMLQNLNNIRTLRAMAREFSIDVLEEMLEKFRVVTKERREEEELQQRQLAEKQEKINAFLELMKADGINPEELFAMDSAMPRSAKKRQPRPAKYRFTDFNGEEKTWTGQGRTPKPIAQALAAGKSLDDFLI
;
A
#
# COMPACT_ATOMS: atom_id res chain seq x y z
N MET A 1 7.49 1.79 -19.97
CA MET A 1 7.19 0.74 -20.96
C MET A 1 8.40 -0.17 -21.05
N ASN A 2 8.25 -1.49 -20.89
CA ASN A 2 9.39 -2.41 -20.80
C ASN A 2 10.12 -2.48 -22.17
N LEU A 3 11.43 -2.22 -22.19
CA LEU A 3 12.26 -2.17 -23.40
C LEU A 3 12.19 -3.47 -24.22
N MET A 4 12.03 -4.62 -23.54
CA MET A 4 11.86 -5.92 -24.21
C MET A 4 10.60 -6.00 -25.08
N LEU A 5 9.46 -5.49 -24.58
CA LEU A 5 8.19 -5.55 -25.32
C LEU A 5 8.20 -4.59 -26.53
N GLN A 6 8.96 -3.49 -26.45
CA GLN A 6 9.11 -2.57 -27.58
C GLN A 6 9.86 -3.23 -28.75
N ASN A 7 10.86 -4.07 -28.47
CA ASN A 7 11.60 -4.80 -29.50
C ASN A 7 10.73 -5.86 -30.21
N LEU A 8 9.71 -6.40 -29.54
CA LEU A 8 8.72 -7.30 -30.14
C LEU A 8 7.76 -6.57 -31.09
N ASN A 9 7.55 -5.27 -30.90
CA ASN A 9 6.67 -4.46 -31.76
C ASN A 9 7.32 -4.08 -33.10
N ASN A 10 8.65 -4.19 -33.22
CA ASN A 10 9.35 -3.91 -34.48
C ASN A 10 9.62 -5.22 -35.24
N ILE A 11 9.00 -5.35 -36.42
CA ILE A 11 9.08 -6.58 -37.22
C ILE A 11 10.50 -6.89 -37.71
N ARG A 12 11.37 -5.89 -37.88
CA ARG A 12 12.76 -6.11 -38.33
C ARG A 12 13.60 -6.76 -37.23
N THR A 13 13.51 -6.24 -36.01
CA THR A 13 14.18 -6.83 -34.84
C THR A 13 13.59 -8.19 -34.51
N LEU A 14 12.26 -8.34 -34.57
CA LEU A 14 11.59 -9.62 -34.33
C LEU A 14 12.04 -10.69 -35.32
N ARG A 15 12.16 -10.38 -36.61
CA ARG A 15 12.70 -11.32 -37.61
C ARG A 15 14.16 -11.70 -37.35
N ALA A 16 14.99 -10.77 -36.87
CA ALA A 16 16.37 -11.08 -36.54
C ALA A 16 16.44 -12.06 -35.37
N MET A 17 15.69 -11.80 -34.29
CA MET A 17 15.59 -12.69 -33.12
C MET A 17 14.99 -14.06 -33.47
N ALA A 18 13.96 -14.10 -34.32
CA ALA A 18 13.27 -15.33 -34.69
C ALA A 18 14.14 -16.31 -35.50
N ARG A 19 15.22 -15.84 -36.15
CA ARG A 19 16.16 -16.73 -36.87
C ARG A 19 16.92 -17.68 -35.95
N GLU A 20 17.03 -17.35 -34.67
CA GLU A 20 17.74 -18.16 -33.68
C GLU A 20 16.86 -19.29 -33.11
N PHE A 21 15.58 -19.33 -33.47
CA PHE A 21 14.61 -20.31 -32.96
C PHE A 21 14.05 -21.19 -34.08
N SER A 22 13.64 -22.42 -33.74
CA SER A 22 12.90 -23.30 -34.65
C SER A 22 11.45 -22.84 -34.80
N ILE A 23 10.79 -23.28 -35.87
CA ILE A 23 9.39 -22.94 -36.13
C ILE A 23 8.46 -23.43 -35.02
N ASP A 24 8.68 -24.63 -34.49
CA ASP A 24 7.88 -25.21 -33.41
C ASP A 24 7.92 -24.35 -32.14
N VAL A 25 9.11 -23.83 -31.80
CA VAL A 25 9.28 -22.94 -30.64
C VAL A 25 8.58 -21.60 -30.88
N LEU A 26 8.64 -21.06 -32.10
CA LEU A 26 7.94 -19.83 -32.45
C LEU A 26 6.41 -20.00 -32.39
N GLU A 27 5.89 -21.17 -32.77
CA GLU A 27 4.48 -21.51 -32.64
C GLU A 27 4.04 -21.59 -31.18
N GLU A 28 4.83 -22.24 -30.31
CA GLU A 28 4.55 -22.27 -28.87
C GLU A 28 4.58 -20.86 -28.24
N MET A 29 5.55 -20.02 -28.62
CA MET A 29 5.64 -18.64 -28.15
C MET A 29 4.41 -17.83 -28.59
N LEU A 30 3.96 -18.03 -29.83
CA LEU A 30 2.79 -17.38 -30.37
C LEU A 30 1.53 -17.81 -29.60
N GLU A 31 1.40 -19.09 -29.27
CA GLU A 31 0.26 -19.59 -28.49
C GLU A 31 0.24 -18.99 -27.07
N LYS A 32 1.39 -18.89 -26.40
CA LYS A 32 1.50 -18.19 -25.11
C LYS A 32 1.09 -16.72 -25.23
N PHE A 33 1.50 -16.05 -26.30
CA PHE A 33 1.11 -14.65 -26.53
C PHE A 33 -0.39 -14.49 -26.77
N ARG A 34 -1.04 -15.45 -27.46
CA ARG A 34 -2.50 -15.49 -27.62
C ARG A 34 -3.22 -15.64 -26.28
N VAL A 35 -2.76 -16.54 -25.42
CA VAL A 35 -3.31 -16.73 -24.07
C VAL A 35 -3.22 -15.42 -23.27
N VAL A 36 -2.04 -14.81 -23.19
CA VAL A 36 -1.85 -13.53 -22.47
C VAL A 36 -2.73 -12.41 -23.04
N THR A 37 -2.89 -12.35 -24.37
CA THR A 37 -3.75 -11.35 -25.01
C THR A 37 -5.23 -11.57 -24.67
N LYS A 38 -5.67 -12.83 -24.58
CA LYS A 38 -7.04 -13.18 -24.20
C LYS A 38 -7.31 -12.79 -22.74
N GLU A 39 -6.42 -13.15 -21.82
CA GLU A 39 -6.52 -12.77 -20.41
C GLU A 39 -6.64 -11.25 -20.25
N ARG A 40 -5.78 -10.48 -20.94
CA ARG A 40 -5.85 -9.01 -20.90
C ARG A 40 -7.14 -8.44 -21.45
N ARG A 41 -7.71 -9.01 -22.51
CA ARG A 41 -9.03 -8.58 -23.01
C ARG A 41 -10.13 -8.86 -22.00
N GLU A 42 -10.12 -10.04 -21.39
CA GLU A 42 -11.12 -10.41 -20.38
C GLU A 42 -11.03 -9.51 -19.15
N GLU A 43 -9.81 -9.17 -18.69
CA GLU A 43 -9.59 -8.21 -17.62
C GLU A 43 -10.11 -6.81 -17.97
N GLU A 44 -9.81 -6.31 -19.17
CA GLU A 44 -10.30 -5.01 -19.63
C GLU A 44 -11.83 -4.97 -19.73
N GLU A 45 -12.45 -6.02 -20.27
CA GLU A 45 -13.92 -6.13 -20.32
C GLU A 45 -14.53 -6.18 -18.92
N LEU A 46 -13.94 -6.93 -17.98
CA LEU A 46 -14.40 -6.99 -16.61
C LEU A 46 -14.30 -5.63 -15.93
N GLN A 47 -13.19 -4.92 -16.11
CA GLN A 47 -13.01 -3.57 -15.58
C GLN A 47 -14.03 -2.60 -16.16
N GLN A 48 -14.28 -2.65 -17.47
CA GLN A 48 -15.29 -1.83 -18.12
C GLN A 48 -16.69 -2.11 -17.60
N ARG A 49 -17.07 -3.39 -17.41
CA ARG A 49 -18.36 -3.75 -16.80
C ARG A 49 -18.49 -3.23 -15.38
N GLN A 50 -17.45 -3.39 -14.55
CA GLN A 50 -17.47 -2.86 -13.17
C GLN A 50 -17.60 -1.34 -13.13
N LEU A 51 -16.94 -0.63 -14.06
CA LEU A 51 -17.08 0.83 -14.18
C LEU A 51 -18.48 1.22 -14.64
N ALA A 52 -19.05 0.50 -15.61
CA ALA A 52 -20.41 0.73 -16.08
C ALA A 52 -21.44 0.48 -14.95
N GLU A 53 -21.35 -0.63 -14.23
CA GLU A 53 -22.22 -0.93 -13.08
C GLU A 53 -22.09 0.12 -11.97
N LYS A 54 -20.87 0.58 -11.68
CA LYS A 54 -20.65 1.68 -10.73
C LYS A 54 -21.30 2.96 -11.22
N GLN A 55 -21.15 3.30 -12.49
CA GLN A 55 -21.73 4.50 -13.07
C GLN A 55 -23.27 4.43 -13.07
N GLU A 56 -23.85 3.29 -13.40
CA GLU A 56 -25.30 3.06 -13.34
C GLU A 56 -25.82 3.24 -11.92
N LYS A 57 -25.14 2.66 -10.91
CA LYS A 57 -25.50 2.85 -9.50
C LYS A 57 -25.40 4.31 -9.08
N ILE A 58 -24.35 5.03 -9.49
CA ILE A 58 -24.21 6.46 -9.22
C ILE A 58 -25.36 7.23 -9.85
N ASN A 59 -25.69 6.98 -11.12
CA ASN A 59 -26.77 7.66 -11.81
C ASN A 59 -28.13 7.38 -11.15
N ALA A 60 -28.42 6.13 -10.81
CA ALA A 60 -29.65 5.76 -10.11
C ALA A 60 -29.77 6.46 -8.74
N PHE A 61 -28.66 6.57 -8.01
CA PHE A 61 -28.63 7.26 -6.73
C PHE A 61 -28.79 8.78 -6.88
N LEU A 62 -28.19 9.37 -7.91
CA LEU A 62 -28.36 10.79 -8.23
C LEU A 62 -29.81 11.11 -8.60
N GLU A 63 -30.50 10.23 -9.34
CA GLU A 63 -31.92 10.40 -9.65
C GLU A 63 -32.79 10.33 -8.39
N LEU A 64 -32.51 9.39 -7.48
CA LEU A 64 -33.21 9.28 -6.20
C LEU A 64 -32.99 10.53 -5.33
N MET A 65 -31.74 10.99 -5.20
CA MET A 65 -31.40 12.20 -4.46
C MET A 65 -32.13 13.43 -5.00
N LYS A 66 -32.19 13.56 -6.33
CA LYS A 66 -32.90 14.64 -6.99
C LYS A 66 -34.41 14.57 -6.74
N ALA A 67 -34.99 13.37 -6.71
CA ALA A 67 -36.40 13.17 -6.38
C ALA A 67 -36.72 13.58 -4.94
N ASP A 68 -35.82 13.31 -4.00
CA ASP A 68 -35.92 13.71 -2.59
C ASP A 68 -35.52 15.18 -2.35
N GLY A 69 -35.08 15.90 -3.39
CA GLY A 69 -34.67 17.31 -3.30
C GLY A 69 -33.32 17.54 -2.61
N ILE A 70 -32.52 16.49 -2.44
CA ILE A 70 -31.20 16.55 -1.78
C ILE A 70 -30.13 16.84 -2.84
N ASN A 71 -29.38 17.93 -2.66
CA ASN A 71 -28.27 18.26 -3.53
C ASN A 71 -27.01 17.48 -3.08
N PRO A 72 -26.32 16.73 -3.97
CA PRO A 72 -25.12 15.98 -3.60
C PRO A 72 -24.01 16.83 -2.98
N GLU A 73 -23.92 18.12 -3.31
CA GLU A 73 -22.90 19.02 -2.73
C GLU A 73 -23.12 19.30 -1.22
N GLU A 74 -24.37 19.31 -0.75
CA GLU A 74 -24.70 19.52 0.66
C GLU A 74 -24.23 18.36 1.55
N LEU A 75 -24.17 17.15 0.99
CA LEU A 75 -23.65 15.97 1.68
C LEU A 75 -22.13 16.03 1.88
N PHE A 76 -21.38 16.54 0.90
CA PHE A 76 -19.94 16.76 1.04
C PHE A 76 -19.63 17.88 2.03
N ALA A 77 -20.45 18.94 2.08
CA ALA A 77 -20.31 20.01 3.06
C ALA A 77 -20.46 19.50 4.51
N MET A 78 -21.35 18.53 4.75
CA MET A 78 -21.60 17.95 6.07
C MET A 78 -20.35 17.25 6.67
N ASP A 79 -19.52 16.58 5.85
CA ASP A 79 -18.30 15.90 6.32
C ASP A 79 -17.16 16.90 6.64
N SER A 80 -17.14 18.06 5.96
CA SER A 80 -16.20 19.15 6.27
C SER A 80 -16.55 19.96 7.51
N ALA A 81 -17.80 19.90 7.97
CA ALA A 81 -18.29 20.64 9.14
C ALA A 81 -17.94 19.97 10.49
N MET A 82 -17.39 18.75 10.48
CA MET A 82 -16.94 18.05 11.68
C MET A 82 -15.45 18.31 11.90
N PRO A 83 -15.05 19.24 12.80
CA PRO A 83 -13.64 19.38 13.15
C PRO A 83 -13.18 18.07 13.79
N ARG A 84 -12.39 17.28 13.05
CA ARG A 84 -11.60 16.18 13.62
C ARG A 84 -10.57 16.80 14.55
N SER A 85 -10.98 17.11 15.77
CA SER A 85 -10.07 17.40 16.87
C SER A 85 -9.32 16.11 17.17
N ALA A 86 -8.17 15.95 16.52
CA ALA A 86 -7.21 14.93 16.88
C ALA A 86 -6.75 15.24 18.31
N LYS A 87 -7.43 14.67 19.30
CA LYS A 87 -6.98 14.70 20.70
C LYS A 87 -5.60 14.06 20.72
N LYS A 88 -4.55 14.89 20.83
CA LYS A 88 -3.18 14.42 21.08
C LYS A 88 -3.24 13.59 22.35
N ARG A 89 -3.03 12.28 22.21
CA ARG A 89 -2.93 11.36 23.35
C ARG A 89 -1.80 11.83 24.24
N GLN A 90 -2.05 11.92 25.55
CA GLN A 90 -1.00 12.26 26.51
C GLN A 90 0.13 11.24 26.41
N PRO A 91 1.40 11.68 26.35
CA PRO A 91 2.54 10.77 26.31
C PRO A 91 2.56 9.91 27.59
N ARG A 92 2.82 8.62 27.44
CA ARG A 92 2.86 7.67 28.56
C ARG A 92 3.98 8.05 29.55
N PRO A 93 3.75 7.94 30.86
CA PRO A 93 4.76 8.24 31.86
C PRO A 93 5.96 7.30 31.73
N ALA A 94 7.15 7.79 32.07
CA ALA A 94 8.36 6.99 32.06
C ALA A 94 8.31 5.93 33.17
N LYS A 95 8.71 4.70 32.84
CA LYS A 95 8.59 3.53 33.74
C LYS A 95 9.92 3.14 34.37
N TYR A 96 11.04 3.43 33.70
CA TYR A 96 12.38 3.05 34.14
C TYR A 96 13.32 4.26 34.16
N ARG A 97 14.26 4.34 35.13
CA ARG A 97 15.34 5.33 35.19
C ARG A 97 16.68 4.63 35.13
N PHE A 98 17.59 5.11 34.29
CA PHE A 98 18.94 4.57 34.14
C PHE A 98 19.97 5.69 34.01
N THR A 99 21.20 5.44 34.45
CA THR A 99 22.32 6.36 34.26
C THR A 99 23.00 6.05 32.92
N ASP A 100 23.15 7.06 32.06
CA ASP A 100 23.84 6.94 30.78
C ASP A 100 25.36 6.88 30.97
N PHE A 101 26.11 6.52 29.92
CA PHE A 101 27.59 6.45 29.98
C PHE A 101 28.26 7.79 30.31
N ASN A 102 27.54 8.89 30.17
CA ASN A 102 27.98 10.24 30.51
C ASN A 102 27.65 10.64 31.96
N GLY A 103 27.11 9.73 32.78
CA GLY A 103 26.73 10.00 34.18
C GLY A 103 25.39 10.71 34.36
N GLU A 104 24.61 10.91 33.31
CA GLU A 104 23.30 11.58 33.36
C GLU A 104 22.15 10.59 33.60
N GLU A 105 21.23 10.91 34.50
CA GLU A 105 20.01 10.12 34.73
C GLU A 105 18.97 10.36 33.62
N LYS A 106 18.58 9.31 32.90
CA LYS A 106 17.54 9.34 31.86
C LYS A 106 16.41 8.37 32.18
N THR A 107 15.22 8.66 31.67
CA THR A 107 14.03 7.84 31.89
C THR A 107 13.53 7.20 30.58
N TRP A 108 12.97 6.00 30.68
CA TRP A 108 12.49 5.21 29.57
C TRP A 108 11.09 4.67 29.86
N THR A 109 10.18 4.82 28.90
CA THR A 109 8.77 4.42 29.03
C THR A 109 8.55 2.90 28.91
N GLY A 110 9.61 2.13 28.65
CA GLY A 110 9.51 0.69 28.37
C GLY A 110 8.97 0.36 26.97
N GLN A 111 8.70 1.38 26.14
CA GLN A 111 8.18 1.23 24.78
C GLN A 111 9.28 1.57 23.77
N GLY A 112 9.59 0.65 22.85
CA GLY A 112 10.62 0.82 21.82
C GLY A 112 11.94 0.10 22.14
N ARG A 113 13.04 0.51 21.51
CA ARG A 113 14.35 -0.13 21.71
C ARG A 113 14.86 0.10 23.13
N THR A 114 15.29 -0.98 23.79
CA THR A 114 15.88 -0.95 25.13
C THR A 114 17.15 -0.08 25.13
N PRO A 115 17.28 0.90 26.04
CA PRO A 115 18.49 1.71 26.15
C PRO A 115 19.72 0.86 26.43
N LYS A 116 20.87 1.22 25.82
CA LYS A 116 22.13 0.46 25.95
C LYS A 116 22.56 0.21 27.41
N PRO A 117 22.41 1.14 28.36
CA PRO A 117 22.80 0.89 29.75
C PRO A 117 21.92 -0.16 30.43
N ILE A 118 20.60 -0.14 30.18
CA ILE A 118 19.68 -1.18 30.68
C ILE A 118 20.01 -2.52 30.02
N ALA A 119 20.25 -2.55 28.71
CA ALA A 119 20.60 -3.79 28.00
C ALA A 119 21.91 -4.42 28.53
N GLN A 120 22.90 -3.61 28.87
CA GLN A 120 24.14 -4.09 29.49
C GLN A 120 23.92 -4.58 30.92
N ALA A 121 23.10 -3.90 31.72
CA ALA A 121 22.75 -4.35 33.06
C ALA A 121 21.99 -5.69 33.04
N LEU A 122 21.06 -5.87 32.10
CA LEU A 122 20.39 -7.14 31.85
C LEU A 122 21.38 -8.23 31.44
N ALA A 123 22.33 -7.92 30.55
CA ALA A 123 23.38 -8.87 30.15
C ALA A 123 24.34 -9.24 31.31
N ALA A 124 24.54 -8.32 32.25
CA ALA A 124 25.30 -8.55 33.48
C ALA A 124 24.50 -9.30 34.56
N GLY A 125 23.28 -9.77 34.24
CA GLY A 125 22.44 -10.58 35.14
C GLY A 125 21.57 -9.78 36.11
N LYS A 126 21.48 -8.45 35.97
CA LYS A 126 20.56 -7.61 36.76
C LYS A 126 19.15 -7.68 36.20
N SER A 127 18.16 -7.44 37.04
CA SER A 127 16.76 -7.50 36.62
C SER A 127 16.32 -6.15 36.02
N LEU A 128 15.33 -6.17 35.13
CA LEU A 128 14.75 -4.92 34.61
C LEU A 128 14.05 -4.11 35.71
N ASP A 129 13.66 -4.79 36.79
CA ASP A 129 12.95 -4.23 37.93
C ASP A 129 13.84 -3.33 38.79
N ASP A 130 15.16 -3.53 38.75
CA ASP A 130 16.13 -2.67 39.43
C ASP A 130 16.16 -1.23 38.88
N PHE A 131 15.59 -1.02 37.69
CA PHE A 131 15.52 0.27 37.02
C PHE A 131 14.13 0.90 37.10
N LEU A 132 13.15 0.26 37.77
CA LEU A 132 11.79 0.76 37.87
C LEU A 132 11.74 2.06 38.71
N ILE A 133 10.96 3.05 38.26
CA ILE A 133 10.67 4.28 39.02
C ILE A 133 9.38 4.09 39.83
#